data_AF-A0AAD6WXZ1-F1
#
_entry.id   AF-A0AAD6WXZ1-F1
#
_cell.length_a   1.000
_cell.length_b   1.000
_cell.length_c   1.000
_cell.angle_alpha   90.00
_cell.angle_beta   90.00
_cell.angle_gamma   90.00
#
_symmetry.space_group_name_H-M   'P 1'
#
loop_
_entity.id
_entity.type
_entity.pdbx_description
1 polymer ?
#
loop_
_entity_poly.entity_id
_entity_poly.type
_entity_poly.pdbx_seq_one_letter_code
_entity_poly.pdbx_strand_id
1 'polypeptide(L)'
;MQLPWHQLTKLHVGFIDIPSFFQVLRNSTNLVQASFEFDSESLALPVSNFGHPRLRCLALGMCDLDEDERAVSLTLLDYLEIPDLIELIVVLPYHPVVHKLSPLLSFLSHPTLRLQTLALSFPYLPPTETMENMMECLKLASSLAHFKFHSPSLVDIDILFARLTGHADFLPKLEHLQLSFFDNPSFALTMSLLIGMLCWRWAAVGIAQLKSFRLTCEPPLASFFGLLKSESEFRRLGGEGMMLYVGRTQETDEFWDFLKTRNFY
;
A
#
# COMPACT_ATOMS: atom_id res chain seq x y z
N MET A 1 9.99 28.28 23.11
CA MET A 1 10.23 27.00 23.82
C MET A 1 10.90 26.07 22.80
N GLN A 2 12.10 25.55 23.05
CA GLN A 2 12.76 24.62 22.11
C GLN A 2 12.23 23.20 22.37
N LEU A 3 11.73 22.53 21.32
CA LEU A 3 11.36 21.12 21.40
C LEU A 3 12.63 20.27 21.61
N PRO A 4 12.59 19.24 22.46
CA PRO A 4 13.72 18.33 22.66
C PRO A 4 13.83 17.34 21.47
N TRP A 5 14.23 17.83 20.30
CA TRP A 5 14.25 17.08 19.03
C TRP A 5 14.95 15.72 19.10
N HIS A 6 16.04 15.62 19.85
CA HIS A 6 16.79 14.39 20.04
C HIS A 6 16.03 13.31 20.86
N GLN A 7 14.95 13.65 21.56
CA GLN A 7 14.16 12.68 22.33
C GLN A 7 12.95 12.18 21.53
N LEU A 8 12.67 12.77 20.37
CA LEU A 8 11.53 12.39 19.55
C LEU A 8 11.78 11.02 18.91
N THR A 9 10.89 10.08 19.20
CA THR A 9 10.86 8.74 18.60
C THR A 9 9.73 8.58 17.59
N LYS A 10 8.68 9.41 17.72
CA LYS A 10 7.54 9.46 16.82
C LYS A 10 7.26 10.91 16.47
N LEU A 11 6.97 11.15 15.21
CA LEU A 11 6.62 12.48 14.74
C LEU A 11 5.54 12.39 13.65
N HIS A 12 4.54 13.25 13.76
CA HIS A 12 3.56 13.49 12.72
C HIS A 12 3.50 14.99 12.49
N VAL A 13 3.72 15.43 11.25
CA VAL A 13 3.62 16.83 10.84
C VAL A 13 2.78 16.91 9.58
N GLY A 14 1.69 17.66 9.66
CA GLY A 14 0.86 17.99 8.50
C GLY A 14 1.31 19.31 7.86
N PHE A 15 1.10 19.45 6.56
CA PHE A 15 1.34 20.68 5.78
C PHE A 15 2.74 21.26 5.98
N ILE A 16 3.77 20.42 5.83
CA ILE A 16 5.17 20.81 5.94
C ILE A 16 5.75 21.14 4.56
N ASP A 17 6.49 22.23 4.47
CA ASP A 17 7.32 22.49 3.28
C ASP A 17 8.54 21.56 3.24
N ILE A 18 9.08 21.33 2.04
CA ILE A 18 10.23 20.43 1.85
C ILE A 18 11.47 20.88 2.66
N PRO A 19 11.85 22.17 2.70
CA PRO A 19 12.99 22.62 3.50
C PRO A 19 12.87 22.30 4.99
N SER A 20 11.69 22.53 5.56
CA SER A 20 11.39 22.27 6.97
C SER A 20 11.36 20.77 7.25
N PHE A 21 10.88 19.95 6.31
CA PHE A 21 10.95 18.49 6.41
C PHE A 21 12.39 18.01 6.62
N PHE A 22 13.34 18.47 5.80
CA PHE A 22 14.74 18.10 5.95
C PHE A 22 15.39 18.66 7.21
N GLN A 23 15.00 19.87 7.63
CA GLN A 23 15.46 20.45 8.89
C GLN A 23 14.97 19.62 10.10
N VAL A 24 13.71 19.21 10.08
CA VAL A 24 13.10 18.36 11.10
C VAL A 24 13.86 17.05 11.18
N LEU A 25 14.01 16.34 10.06
CA LEU A 25 14.76 15.09 9.97
C LEU A 25 16.17 15.25 10.56
N ARG A 26 16.94 16.26 10.10
CA ARG A 26 18.29 16.53 10.59
C ARG A 26 18.36 16.69 12.11
N ASN A 27 17.36 17.32 12.72
CA ASN A 27 17.33 17.57 14.16
C ASN A 27 16.85 16.36 14.97
N SER A 28 16.07 15.47 14.36
CA SER A 28 15.37 14.38 15.02
C SER A 28 16.04 13.02 14.77
N THR A 29 17.29 12.88 15.23
CA THR A 29 18.15 11.72 14.95
C THR A 29 17.67 10.40 15.56
N ASN A 30 16.73 10.45 16.52
CA ASN A 30 16.16 9.28 17.20
C ASN A 30 14.77 8.87 16.70
N LEU A 31 14.28 9.44 15.60
CA LEU A 31 12.99 9.05 15.04
C LEU A 31 13.00 7.58 14.63
N VAL A 32 11.95 6.88 15.08
CA VAL A 32 11.61 5.51 14.73
C VAL A 32 10.40 5.50 13.79
N GLN A 33 9.45 6.42 14.00
CA GLN A 33 8.27 6.59 13.16
C GLN A 33 8.12 8.05 12.78
N ALA A 34 7.90 8.31 11.49
CA ALA A 34 7.67 9.65 10.99
C ALA A 34 6.54 9.65 9.96
N SER A 35 5.69 10.66 10.04
CA SER A 35 4.61 10.89 9.09
C SER A 35 4.60 12.36 8.71
N PHE A 36 4.67 12.62 7.41
CA PHE A 36 4.73 13.97 6.85
C PHE A 36 3.67 14.12 5.78
N GLU A 37 2.88 15.18 5.88
CA GLU A 37 1.98 15.64 4.83
C GLU A 37 2.57 16.93 4.25
N PHE A 38 2.83 16.96 2.96
CA PHE A 38 3.49 18.11 2.32
C PHE A 38 2.47 19.10 1.78
N ASP A 39 2.80 20.38 1.92
CA ASP A 39 2.11 21.49 1.28
C ASP A 39 2.84 21.91 -0.01
N SER A 40 2.15 22.57 -0.93
CA SER A 40 2.62 22.93 -2.28
C SER A 40 3.72 24.00 -2.26
N GLU A 41 3.76 24.87 -1.26
CA GLU A 41 4.35 26.20 -1.43
C GLU A 41 5.90 26.31 -1.60
N SER A 42 6.70 25.24 -1.56
CA SER A 42 8.14 25.37 -1.85
C SER A 42 8.93 24.09 -2.15
N LEU A 43 9.59 24.10 -3.30
CA LEU A 43 10.55 23.07 -3.73
C LEU A 43 12.00 23.57 -3.64
N ALA A 44 12.61 23.51 -2.45
CA ALA A 44 14.07 23.51 -2.37
C ALA A 44 14.54 22.14 -1.89
N LEU A 45 14.97 21.31 -2.84
CA LEU A 45 15.61 20.04 -2.55
C LEU A 45 16.99 20.30 -1.91
N PRO A 46 17.44 19.42 -1.02
CA PRO A 46 18.71 19.57 -0.34
C PRO A 46 19.88 19.25 -1.27
N VAL A 47 21.05 19.75 -0.91
CA VAL A 47 22.30 19.51 -1.64
C VAL A 47 22.96 18.18 -1.25
N SER A 48 22.45 17.49 -0.22
CA SER A 48 23.04 16.27 0.35
C SER A 48 21.98 15.29 0.84
N ASN A 49 22.30 13.99 0.80
CA ASN A 49 21.50 12.94 1.40
C ASN A 49 21.46 13.05 2.93
N PHE A 50 20.36 12.56 3.53
CA PHE A 50 20.21 12.48 4.97
C PHE A 50 19.98 11.04 5.42
N GLY A 51 20.84 10.58 6.34
CA GLY A 51 20.74 9.26 6.94
C GLY A 51 19.87 9.25 8.20
N HIS A 52 18.90 8.35 8.24
CA HIS A 52 18.09 8.07 9.43
C HIS A 52 18.14 6.58 9.80
N PRO A 53 19.24 6.12 10.43
CA PRO A 53 19.45 4.69 10.68
C PRO A 53 18.45 4.09 11.68
N ARG A 54 17.71 4.91 12.43
CA ARG A 54 16.71 4.43 13.41
C ARG A 54 15.28 4.41 12.86
N LEU A 55 15.03 5.05 11.73
CA LEU A 55 13.69 5.22 11.19
C LEU A 55 13.22 3.90 10.57
N ARG A 56 12.09 3.40 11.05
CA ARG A 56 11.51 2.10 10.68
C ARG A 56 10.18 2.25 9.96
N CYS A 57 9.41 3.27 10.29
CA CYS A 57 8.14 3.58 9.63
C CYS A 57 8.19 5.00 9.08
N LEU A 58 7.94 5.14 7.78
CA LEU A 58 7.83 6.43 7.11
C LEU A 58 6.50 6.51 6.37
N ALA A 59 5.71 7.53 6.68
CA ALA A 59 4.53 7.88 5.91
C ALA A 59 4.76 9.24 5.22
N LEU A 60 4.56 9.27 3.92
CA LEU A 60 4.63 10.47 3.08
C LEU A 60 3.26 10.66 2.44
N GLY A 61 2.56 11.72 2.83
CA GLY A 61 1.32 12.16 2.21
C GLY A 61 1.55 13.45 1.44
N MET A 62 0.99 13.54 0.25
CA MET A 62 1.11 14.71 -0.60
C MET A 62 -0.27 15.28 -0.80
N CYS A 63 -0.52 16.49 -0.32
CA CYS A 63 -1.80 17.15 -0.48
C CYS A 63 -1.64 18.27 -1.52
N ASP A 64 -2.57 18.31 -2.46
CA ASP A 64 -2.83 19.46 -3.34
C ASP A 64 -1.59 20.10 -4.01
N LEU A 65 -0.68 19.26 -4.54
CA LEU A 65 0.51 19.74 -5.26
C LEU A 65 0.16 20.13 -6.72
N ASP A 66 0.72 21.23 -7.21
CA ASP A 66 0.63 21.62 -8.62
C ASP A 66 1.41 20.64 -9.54
N GLU A 67 1.15 20.64 -10.85
CA GLU A 67 1.69 19.64 -11.81
C GLU A 67 3.22 19.50 -11.74
N ASP A 68 3.93 20.62 -11.62
CA ASP A 68 5.40 20.67 -11.57
C ASP A 68 5.95 20.17 -10.22
N GLU A 69 5.20 20.34 -9.13
CA GLU A 69 5.60 19.98 -7.76
C GLU A 69 5.38 18.51 -7.45
N ARG A 70 4.42 17.89 -8.14
CA ARG A 70 4.15 16.45 -8.06
C ARG A 70 5.32 15.60 -8.50
N ALA A 71 6.07 16.03 -9.52
CA ALA A 71 7.25 15.31 -9.99
C ALA A 71 8.38 15.26 -8.93
N VAL A 72 8.35 16.16 -7.94
CA VAL A 72 9.39 16.32 -6.92
C VAL A 72 9.04 15.62 -5.61
N SER A 73 7.76 15.34 -5.36
CA SER A 73 7.31 14.69 -4.12
C SER A 73 7.96 13.33 -3.84
N LEU A 74 8.02 12.45 -4.85
CA LEU A 74 8.68 11.15 -4.70
C LEU A 74 10.20 11.24 -4.81
N THR A 75 10.76 12.27 -5.45
CA THR A 75 12.22 12.44 -5.53
C THR A 75 12.83 12.72 -4.16
N LEU A 76 12.04 13.11 -3.16
CA LEU A 76 12.47 13.14 -1.76
C LEU A 76 13.03 11.79 -1.29
N LEU A 77 12.51 10.67 -1.79
CA LEU A 77 13.02 9.33 -1.47
C LEU A 77 14.47 9.14 -1.93
N ASP A 78 14.89 9.81 -3.01
CA ASP A 78 16.26 9.73 -3.52
C ASP A 78 17.28 10.37 -2.57
N TYR A 79 16.82 11.25 -1.66
CA TYR A 79 17.67 11.94 -0.67
C TYR A 79 17.65 11.29 0.71
N LEU A 80 16.89 10.21 0.89
CA LEU A 80 16.69 9.55 2.18
C LEU A 80 17.47 8.23 2.26
N GLU A 81 18.46 8.19 3.16
CA GLU A 81 19.19 6.97 3.48
C GLU A 81 18.61 6.33 4.74
N ILE A 82 17.64 5.41 4.54
CA ILE A 82 16.91 4.74 5.62
C ILE A 82 17.08 3.22 5.48
N PRO A 83 18.26 2.67 5.80
CA PRO A 83 18.57 1.26 5.54
C PRO A 83 17.68 0.29 6.33
N ASP A 84 17.18 0.73 7.49
CA ASP A 84 16.36 -0.07 8.40
C ASP A 84 14.85 0.19 8.23
N LEU A 85 14.42 0.77 7.10
CA LEU A 85 13.00 1.01 6.83
C LEU A 85 12.24 -0.32 6.68
N ILE A 86 11.24 -0.52 7.53
CA ILE A 86 10.37 -1.69 7.56
C ILE A 86 9.03 -1.39 6.88
N GLU A 87 8.52 -0.17 7.08
CA GLU A 87 7.21 0.24 6.62
C GLU A 87 7.27 1.58 5.88
N LEU A 88 6.72 1.60 4.67
CA LEU A 88 6.58 2.77 3.83
C LEU A 88 5.12 2.96 3.44
N ILE A 89 4.56 4.10 3.79
CA ILE A 89 3.21 4.52 3.37
C ILE A 89 3.37 5.73 2.46
N VAL A 90 2.83 5.65 1.25
CA VAL A 90 2.83 6.74 0.28
C VAL A 90 1.39 7.05 -0.11
N VAL A 91 0.95 8.26 0.20
CA VAL A 91 -0.32 8.81 -0.28
C VAL A 91 0.01 9.81 -1.38
N LEU A 92 -0.38 9.47 -2.60
CA LEU A 92 -0.10 10.29 -3.78
C LEU A 92 -1.14 11.41 -3.92
N PRO A 93 -0.75 12.54 -4.53
CA PRO A 93 -1.60 13.73 -4.56
C PRO A 93 -2.81 13.57 -5.47
N TYR A 94 -3.80 14.44 -5.23
CA TYR A 94 -5.11 14.46 -5.84
C TYR A 94 -5.05 14.99 -7.29
N HIS A 95 -4.55 14.20 -8.27
CA HIS A 95 -4.68 14.58 -9.68
C HIS A 95 -4.57 13.42 -10.70
N PRO A 96 -5.28 13.45 -11.84
CA PRO A 96 -5.25 12.42 -12.90
C PRO A 96 -3.96 12.37 -13.78
N VAL A 97 -2.87 13.03 -13.39
CA VAL A 97 -1.64 13.07 -14.22
C VAL A 97 -0.74 11.89 -13.91
N VAL A 98 0.02 11.44 -14.91
CA VAL A 98 0.97 10.32 -14.79
C VAL A 98 1.97 10.60 -13.66
N HIS A 99 1.93 9.79 -12.61
CA HIS A 99 2.92 9.85 -11.54
C HIS A 99 4.17 9.09 -11.97
N LYS A 100 5.31 9.78 -11.99
CA LYS A 100 6.61 9.12 -12.17
C LYS A 100 6.95 8.37 -10.87
N LEU A 101 6.71 7.05 -10.86
CA LEU A 101 7.11 6.17 -9.77
C LEU A 101 8.62 5.83 -9.80
N SER A 102 9.41 6.43 -10.71
CA SER A 102 10.84 6.19 -10.82
C SER A 102 11.64 6.40 -9.52
N PRO A 103 11.34 7.39 -8.66
CA PRO A 103 12.05 7.50 -7.38
C PRO A 103 11.67 6.38 -6.40
N LEU A 104 10.41 5.93 -6.43
CA LEU A 104 9.99 4.77 -5.63
C LEU A 104 10.68 3.49 -6.14
N LEU A 105 10.81 3.31 -7.46
CA LEU A 105 11.58 2.22 -8.08
C LEU A 105 13.03 2.24 -7.60
N SER A 106 13.68 3.41 -7.71
CA SER A 106 15.05 3.65 -7.25
C SER A 106 15.22 3.25 -5.78
N PHE A 107 14.33 3.77 -4.92
CA PHE A 107 14.31 3.48 -3.49
C PHE A 107 14.15 1.99 -3.20
N LEU A 108 13.17 1.32 -3.81
CA LEU A 108 12.89 -0.11 -3.60
C LEU A 108 13.99 -1.03 -4.15
N SER A 109 14.75 -0.57 -5.16
CA SER A 109 15.88 -1.31 -5.72
C SER A 109 17.11 -1.33 -4.80
N HIS A 110 17.13 -0.51 -3.75
CA HIS A 110 18.31 -0.37 -2.91
C HIS A 110 18.62 -1.69 -2.18
N PRO A 111 19.84 -2.27 -2.32
CA PRO A 111 20.13 -3.65 -1.89
C PRO A 111 20.05 -3.86 -0.38
N THR A 112 20.21 -2.80 0.40
CA THR A 112 20.12 -2.83 1.87
C THR A 112 18.69 -2.67 2.37
N LEU A 113 17.73 -2.28 1.52
CA LEU A 113 16.37 -2.05 1.95
C LEU A 113 15.72 -3.38 2.36
N ARG A 114 15.08 -3.38 3.52
CA ARG A 114 14.38 -4.54 4.08
C ARG A 114 12.90 -4.23 4.31
N LEU A 115 12.28 -3.60 3.32
CA LEU A 115 10.89 -3.19 3.40
C LEU A 115 9.99 -4.43 3.52
N GLN A 116 9.16 -4.45 4.57
CA GLN A 116 8.19 -5.50 4.84
C GLN A 116 6.77 -5.05 4.55
N THR A 117 6.47 -3.76 4.72
CA THR A 117 5.14 -3.18 4.52
C THR A 117 5.22 -2.02 3.54
N LEU A 118 4.40 -2.07 2.50
CA LEU A 118 4.25 -1.01 1.51
C LEU A 118 2.77 -0.71 1.39
N ALA A 119 2.38 0.55 1.67
CA ALA A 119 1.05 1.03 1.42
C ALA A 119 1.11 2.13 0.34
N LEU A 120 0.37 1.93 -0.74
CA LEU A 120 0.19 2.92 -1.80
C LEU A 120 -1.28 3.34 -1.83
N SER A 121 -1.51 4.64 -1.75
CA SER A 121 -2.84 5.23 -1.80
C SER A 121 -2.92 6.21 -2.95
N PHE A 122 -3.76 5.88 -3.92
CA PHE A 122 -4.13 6.72 -5.05
C PHE A 122 -5.53 7.24 -4.76
N PRO A 123 -5.72 8.55 -4.55
CA PRO A 123 -7.05 9.10 -4.34
C PRO A 123 -7.84 9.26 -5.66
N TYR A 124 -7.21 8.99 -6.80
CA TYR A 124 -7.78 9.00 -8.15
C TYR A 124 -7.37 7.78 -8.97
N LEU A 125 -8.05 7.56 -10.10
CA LEU A 125 -7.69 6.57 -11.10
C LEU A 125 -6.27 6.86 -11.63
N PRO A 126 -5.25 6.04 -11.31
CA PRO A 126 -3.92 6.20 -11.87
C PRO A 126 -3.96 5.85 -13.37
N PRO A 127 -3.20 6.58 -14.22
CA PRO A 127 -3.04 6.19 -15.62
C PRO A 127 -2.46 4.79 -15.77
N THR A 128 -2.79 4.08 -16.86
CA THR A 128 -2.28 2.73 -17.15
C THR A 128 -0.76 2.63 -17.07
N GLU A 129 -0.03 3.64 -17.55
CA GLU A 129 1.43 3.71 -17.46
C GLU A 129 1.94 3.76 -16.00
N THR A 130 1.22 4.44 -15.11
CA THR A 130 1.54 4.46 -13.66
C THR A 130 1.34 3.07 -13.05
N MET A 131 0.33 2.32 -13.50
CA MET A 131 0.11 0.94 -13.09
C MET A 131 1.21 0.00 -13.56
N GLU A 132 1.73 0.18 -14.79
CA GLU A 132 2.86 -0.59 -15.30
C GLU A 132 4.14 -0.32 -14.50
N ASN A 133 4.43 0.94 -14.18
CA ASN A 133 5.58 1.31 -13.35
C ASN A 133 5.46 0.76 -11.91
N MET A 134 4.24 0.67 -11.36
CA MET A 134 4.01 0.07 -10.05
C MET A 134 4.32 -1.44 -10.04
N MET A 135 4.06 -2.14 -11.14
CA MET A 135 4.43 -3.56 -11.25
C MET A 135 5.93 -3.75 -11.16
N GLU A 136 6.71 -2.88 -11.79
CA GLU A 136 8.18 -2.89 -11.66
C GLU A 136 8.62 -2.60 -10.21
N CYS A 137 7.94 -1.71 -9.47
CA CYS A 137 8.22 -1.43 -8.06
C CYS A 137 8.07 -2.68 -7.20
N LEU A 138 6.96 -3.38 -7.39
CA LEU A 138 6.62 -4.57 -6.62
C LEU A 138 7.52 -5.77 -6.96
N LYS A 139 8.05 -5.87 -8.20
CA LYS A 139 9.08 -6.88 -8.53
C LYS A 139 10.35 -6.71 -7.69
N LEU A 140 10.74 -5.47 -7.43
CA LEU A 140 11.94 -5.14 -6.63
C LEU A 140 11.72 -5.37 -5.13
N ALA A 141 10.46 -5.25 -4.66
CA ALA A 141 10.07 -5.45 -3.27
C ALA A 141 9.98 -6.94 -2.84
N SER A 142 11.01 -7.75 -3.14
CA SER A 142 11.02 -9.20 -2.86
C SER A 142 10.92 -9.57 -1.36
N SER A 143 11.21 -8.63 -0.46
CA SER A 143 11.08 -8.80 1.00
C SER A 143 9.68 -8.49 1.55
N LEU A 144 8.77 -8.00 0.71
CA LEU A 144 7.48 -7.48 1.14
C LEU A 144 6.58 -8.59 1.69
N ALA A 145 6.11 -8.40 2.92
CA ALA A 145 5.16 -9.28 3.61
C ALA A 145 3.74 -8.71 3.61
N HIS A 146 3.60 -7.38 3.65
CA HIS A 146 2.31 -6.70 3.65
C HIS A 146 2.26 -5.69 2.50
N PHE A 147 1.28 -5.82 1.63
CA PHE A 147 1.00 -4.84 0.58
C PHE A 147 -0.41 -4.28 0.76
N LYS A 148 -0.51 -2.97 0.90
CA LYS A 148 -1.77 -2.26 0.92
C LYS A 148 -1.87 -1.39 -0.33
N PHE A 149 -2.93 -1.59 -1.10
CA PHE A 149 -3.24 -0.77 -2.25
C PHE A 149 -4.62 -0.16 -2.06
N HIS A 150 -4.67 1.17 -2.16
CA HIS A 150 -5.89 1.93 -2.09
C HIS A 150 -6.06 2.71 -3.40
N SER A 151 -7.19 2.50 -4.08
CA SER A 151 -7.60 3.24 -5.28
C SER A 151 -9.10 3.51 -5.20
N PRO A 152 -9.63 4.66 -5.65
CA PRO A 152 -11.08 4.86 -5.70
C PRO A 152 -11.80 3.89 -6.64
N SER A 153 -11.12 3.27 -7.60
CA SER A 153 -11.73 2.48 -8.67
C SER A 153 -11.38 1.00 -8.59
N LEU A 154 -12.42 0.17 -8.67
CA LEU A 154 -12.25 -1.29 -8.77
C LEU A 154 -11.58 -1.71 -10.08
N VAL A 155 -11.69 -0.92 -11.15
CA VAL A 155 -11.04 -1.23 -12.44
C VAL A 155 -9.51 -1.23 -12.31
N ASP A 156 -8.94 -0.37 -11.47
CA ASP A 156 -7.48 -0.36 -11.27
C ASP A 156 -7.01 -1.57 -10.50
N ILE A 157 -7.83 -1.99 -9.54
CA ILE A 157 -7.64 -3.21 -8.77
C ILE A 157 -7.68 -4.39 -9.75
N ASP A 158 -8.67 -4.47 -10.64
CA ASP A 158 -8.74 -5.49 -11.70
C ASP A 158 -7.51 -5.49 -12.61
N ILE A 159 -7.06 -4.30 -13.07
CA ILE A 159 -5.88 -4.15 -13.91
C ILE A 159 -4.62 -4.60 -13.16
N LEU A 160 -4.44 -4.14 -11.93
CA LEU A 160 -3.35 -4.58 -11.04
C LEU A 160 -3.35 -6.11 -10.95
N PHE A 161 -4.51 -6.72 -10.73
CA PHE A 161 -4.61 -8.17 -10.61
C PHE A 161 -4.36 -8.93 -11.88
N ALA A 162 -4.95 -8.52 -13.01
CA ALA A 162 -4.70 -9.14 -14.29
C ALA A 162 -3.20 -9.17 -14.63
N ARG A 163 -2.44 -8.16 -14.16
CA ARG A 163 -0.98 -8.11 -14.31
C ARG A 163 -0.24 -8.96 -13.28
N LEU A 164 -0.67 -8.97 -12.01
CA LEU A 164 -0.11 -9.83 -10.97
C LEU A 164 -0.25 -11.32 -11.32
N THR A 165 -1.41 -11.72 -11.85
CA THR A 165 -1.70 -13.12 -12.19
C THR A 165 -0.87 -13.66 -13.35
N GLY A 166 -0.28 -12.77 -14.17
CA GLY A 166 0.65 -13.13 -15.23
C GLY A 166 2.05 -13.54 -14.74
N HIS A 167 2.37 -13.38 -13.45
CA HIS A 167 3.69 -13.63 -12.89
C HIS A 167 3.61 -14.51 -11.63
N ALA A 168 3.93 -15.80 -11.77
CA ALA A 168 3.82 -16.79 -10.68
C ALA A 168 4.78 -16.53 -9.51
N ASP A 169 5.94 -15.90 -9.74
CA ASP A 169 6.96 -15.67 -8.70
C ASP A 169 6.89 -14.28 -8.03
N PHE A 170 5.79 -13.55 -8.26
CA PHE A 170 5.67 -12.17 -7.82
C PHE A 170 5.37 -12.06 -6.32
N LEU A 171 6.16 -11.28 -5.58
CA LEU A 171 6.09 -11.09 -4.12
C LEU A 171 6.07 -12.44 -3.34
N PRO A 172 7.16 -13.22 -3.38
CA PRO A 172 7.18 -14.57 -2.82
C PRO A 172 6.89 -14.61 -1.31
N LYS A 173 7.22 -13.53 -0.59
CA LYS A 173 7.02 -13.40 0.86
C LYS A 173 5.71 -12.73 1.26
N LEU A 174 4.79 -12.44 0.33
CA LEU A 174 3.55 -11.75 0.65
C LEU A 174 2.65 -12.62 1.55
N GLU A 175 2.39 -12.10 2.75
CA GLU A 175 1.53 -12.70 3.78
C GLU A 175 0.18 -11.98 3.86
N HIS A 176 0.14 -10.67 3.58
CA HIS A 176 -1.09 -9.89 3.63
C HIS A 176 -1.20 -8.99 2.42
N LEU A 177 -2.35 -9.09 1.74
CA LEU A 177 -2.77 -8.16 0.71
C LEU A 177 -4.04 -7.43 1.16
N GLN A 178 -3.96 -6.11 1.28
CA GLN A 178 -5.09 -5.25 1.59
C GLN A 178 -5.45 -4.42 0.37
N LEU A 179 -6.73 -4.46 0.00
CA LEU A 179 -7.31 -3.64 -1.03
C LEU A 179 -8.40 -2.77 -0.44
N SER A 180 -8.38 -1.50 -0.81
CA SER A 180 -9.36 -0.53 -0.35
C SER A 180 -9.79 0.31 -1.53
N PHE A 181 -11.09 0.51 -1.68
CA PHE A 181 -11.66 1.34 -2.74
C PHE A 181 -12.93 2.04 -2.31
N PHE A 182 -13.20 3.19 -2.92
CA PHE A 182 -14.28 4.08 -2.50
C PHE A 182 -15.59 3.90 -3.27
N ASP A 183 -15.57 3.44 -4.52
CA ASP A 183 -16.75 3.50 -5.40
C ASP A 183 -17.09 2.15 -6.06
N ASN A 184 -17.57 1.16 -5.29
CA ASN A 184 -18.19 -0.01 -5.92
C ASN A 184 -19.43 -0.56 -5.20
N PRO A 185 -20.60 -0.60 -5.87
CA PRO A 185 -21.80 -1.29 -5.37
C PRO A 185 -21.86 -2.78 -5.77
N SER A 186 -20.97 -3.28 -6.64
CA SER A 186 -21.00 -4.65 -7.15
C SER A 186 -20.24 -5.62 -6.25
N PHE A 187 -20.99 -6.26 -5.35
CA PHE A 187 -20.52 -7.38 -4.53
C PHE A 187 -19.92 -8.51 -5.37
N ALA A 188 -20.54 -8.83 -6.51
CA ALA A 188 -20.08 -9.92 -7.38
C ALA A 188 -18.69 -9.65 -7.97
N LEU A 189 -18.42 -8.43 -8.45
CA LEU A 189 -17.10 -8.09 -9.00
C LEU A 189 -16.03 -8.15 -7.91
N THR A 190 -16.34 -7.58 -6.73
CA THR A 190 -15.46 -7.62 -5.56
C THR A 190 -15.13 -9.05 -5.16
N MET A 191 -16.11 -9.94 -5.09
CA MET A 191 -15.90 -11.36 -4.76
C MET A 191 -15.10 -12.11 -5.83
N SER A 192 -15.37 -11.87 -7.12
CA SER A 192 -14.61 -12.47 -8.22
C SER A 192 -13.13 -12.11 -8.16
N LEU A 193 -12.81 -10.86 -7.82
CA LEU A 193 -11.42 -10.43 -7.64
C LEU A 193 -10.75 -11.14 -6.48
N LEU A 194 -11.42 -11.17 -5.32
CA LEU A 194 -10.84 -11.80 -4.14
C LEU A 194 -10.58 -13.29 -4.36
N ILE A 195 -11.50 -13.99 -5.05
CA ILE A 195 -11.29 -15.39 -5.46
C ILE A 195 -10.11 -15.50 -6.42
N GLY A 196 -10.07 -14.66 -7.47
CA GLY A 196 -8.97 -14.66 -8.44
C GLY A 196 -7.60 -14.45 -7.79
N MET A 197 -7.53 -13.58 -6.78
CA MET A 197 -6.32 -13.28 -6.03
C MET A 197 -5.85 -14.43 -5.13
N LEU A 198 -6.80 -15.09 -4.46
CA LEU A 198 -6.51 -16.30 -3.72
C LEU A 198 -5.98 -17.38 -4.66
N CYS A 199 -6.68 -17.63 -5.77
CA CYS A 199 -6.27 -18.60 -6.78
C CYS A 199 -4.88 -18.29 -7.38
N TRP A 200 -4.55 -17.02 -7.61
CA TRP A 200 -3.21 -16.62 -8.05
C TRP A 200 -2.15 -16.94 -6.99
N ARG A 201 -2.36 -16.50 -5.74
CA ARG A 201 -1.39 -16.75 -4.67
C ARG A 201 -1.16 -18.25 -4.50
N TRP A 202 -2.19 -19.05 -4.72
CA TRP A 202 -2.11 -20.50 -4.71
C TRP A 202 -1.27 -21.08 -5.83
N ALA A 203 -1.47 -20.61 -7.05
CA ALA A 203 -0.65 -21.01 -8.18
C ALA A 203 0.83 -20.64 -7.96
N ALA A 204 1.09 -19.50 -7.31
CA ALA A 204 2.42 -18.98 -7.02
C ALA A 204 3.21 -19.80 -5.98
N VAL A 205 2.65 -20.06 -4.80
CA VAL A 205 3.39 -20.70 -3.69
C VAL A 205 3.00 -22.15 -3.42
N GLY A 206 1.96 -22.65 -4.09
CA GLY A 206 1.39 -23.96 -3.83
C GLY A 206 0.60 -24.03 -2.52
N ILE A 207 -0.51 -24.78 -2.53
CA ILE A 207 -1.48 -24.88 -1.43
C ILE A 207 -0.84 -25.24 -0.07
N ALA A 208 0.26 -26.00 -0.05
CA ALA A 208 0.92 -26.44 1.18
C ALA A 208 1.72 -25.35 1.91
N GLN A 209 2.06 -24.24 1.24
CA GLN A 209 2.90 -23.17 1.78
C GLN A 209 2.11 -21.94 2.25
N LEU A 210 0.79 -21.90 1.98
CA LEU A 210 -0.16 -20.86 2.41
C LEU A 210 -0.58 -20.97 3.88
N LYS A 211 0.36 -21.09 4.82
CA LYS A 211 0.00 -21.28 6.24
C LYS A 211 -0.71 -20.06 6.86
N SER A 212 -0.58 -18.86 6.29
CA SER A 212 -1.14 -17.63 6.85
C SER A 212 -1.27 -16.48 5.85
N PHE A 213 -1.90 -16.71 4.68
CA PHE A 213 -2.20 -15.59 3.77
C PHE A 213 -3.52 -14.92 4.16
N ARG A 214 -3.48 -13.60 4.40
CA ARG A 214 -4.64 -12.78 4.69
C ARG A 214 -4.96 -11.90 3.48
N LEU A 215 -6.21 -11.98 3.04
CA LEU A 215 -6.75 -11.06 2.04
C LEU A 215 -7.86 -10.24 2.67
N THR A 216 -7.69 -8.92 2.69
CA THR A 216 -8.68 -7.99 3.24
C THR A 216 -9.14 -7.00 2.17
N CYS A 217 -10.45 -6.88 2.04
CA CYS A 217 -11.10 -5.90 1.19
C CYS A 217 -11.95 -4.96 2.04
N GLU A 218 -11.69 -3.66 1.98
CA GLU A 218 -12.49 -2.63 2.65
C GLU A 218 -13.42 -1.95 1.62
N PRO A 219 -14.74 -2.23 1.64
CA PRO A 219 -15.69 -1.49 0.82
C PRO A 219 -16.01 -0.11 1.42
N PRO A 220 -16.56 0.84 0.65
CA PRO A 220 -17.26 1.98 1.24
C PRO A 220 -18.45 1.42 2.04
N LEU A 221 -18.46 1.66 3.35
CA LEU A 221 -19.49 1.17 4.28
C LEU A 221 -20.93 1.43 3.78
N ALA A 222 -21.14 2.48 2.99
CA ALA A 222 -22.43 2.92 2.46
C ALA A 222 -23.17 1.88 1.57
N SER A 223 -22.47 1.09 0.74
CA SER A 223 -23.12 0.11 -0.16
C SER A 223 -23.38 -1.25 0.51
N PHE A 224 -22.72 -1.52 1.64
CA PHE A 224 -22.93 -2.74 2.44
C PHE A 224 -24.25 -2.71 3.23
N PHE A 225 -24.75 -1.52 3.59
CA PHE A 225 -26.01 -1.33 4.32
C PHE A 225 -27.27 -1.67 3.50
N GLY A 226 -27.17 -1.81 2.17
CA GLY A 226 -28.29 -2.26 1.35
C GLY A 226 -28.57 -3.77 1.43
N LEU A 227 -27.61 -4.57 1.90
CA LEU A 227 -27.67 -6.04 1.92
C LEU A 227 -27.75 -6.66 3.33
N LEU A 228 -27.37 -5.91 4.38
CA LEU A 228 -27.57 -6.31 5.78
C LEU A 228 -28.72 -5.53 6.39
N LYS A 229 -29.70 -6.23 6.97
CA LYS A 229 -30.95 -5.62 7.43
C LYS A 229 -30.78 -4.73 8.68
N SER A 230 -29.59 -4.69 9.30
CA SER A 230 -29.29 -3.82 10.43
C SER A 230 -27.79 -3.71 10.75
N GLU A 231 -27.37 -2.59 11.34
CA GLU A 231 -26.02 -2.36 11.91
C GLU A 231 -25.64 -3.40 12.98
N SER A 232 -26.63 -3.96 13.68
CA SER A 232 -26.45 -5.03 14.66
C SER A 232 -26.01 -6.37 14.06
N GLU A 233 -26.43 -6.69 12.82
CA GLU A 233 -25.96 -7.90 12.13
C GLU A 233 -24.49 -7.80 11.72
N PHE A 234 -24.04 -6.61 11.31
CA PHE A 234 -22.64 -6.35 10.97
C PHE A 234 -21.70 -6.48 12.18
N ARG A 235 -22.10 -5.94 13.35
CA ARG A 235 -21.34 -6.13 14.60
C ARG A 235 -21.34 -7.60 15.05
N ARG A 236 -22.41 -8.34 14.74
CA ARG A 236 -22.49 -9.79 15.01
C ARG A 236 -21.60 -10.63 14.08
N LEU A 237 -21.35 -10.15 12.86
CA LEU A 237 -20.50 -10.78 11.84
C LEU A 237 -19.05 -10.24 11.84
N GLY A 238 -18.70 -9.38 12.79
CA GLY A 238 -17.30 -9.07 13.07
C GLY A 238 -16.70 -7.87 12.35
N GLY A 239 -17.48 -6.87 11.94
CA GLY A 239 -17.11 -5.44 11.94
C GLY A 239 -15.88 -4.90 11.18
N GLU A 240 -14.99 -5.75 10.69
CA GLU A 240 -13.63 -5.43 10.25
C GLU A 240 -13.40 -5.90 8.81
N GLY A 241 -14.10 -5.26 7.85
CA GLY A 241 -13.97 -5.60 6.43
C GLY A 241 -14.35 -7.05 6.10
N MET A 242 -14.32 -7.40 4.82
CA MET A 242 -14.48 -8.79 4.42
C MET A 242 -13.09 -9.46 4.51
N MET A 243 -12.86 -10.21 5.58
CA MET A 243 -11.65 -11.00 5.76
C MET A 243 -11.84 -12.40 5.17
N LEU A 244 -11.13 -12.71 4.09
CA LEU A 244 -10.93 -14.09 3.67
C LEU A 244 -9.68 -14.61 4.39
N TYR A 245 -9.90 -15.28 5.52
CA TYR A 245 -8.82 -16.02 6.19
C TYR A 245 -8.72 -17.40 5.56
N VAL A 246 -7.65 -17.63 4.79
CA VAL A 246 -7.37 -18.96 4.23
C VAL A 246 -6.42 -19.69 5.17
N GLY A 247 -6.96 -20.17 6.29
CA GLY A 247 -6.33 -21.19 7.12
C GLY A 247 -7.05 -22.52 6.92
N ARG A 248 -6.32 -23.65 6.95
CA ARG A 248 -6.93 -24.99 6.84
C ARG A 248 -7.86 -25.25 8.04
N THR A 249 -9.14 -25.12 7.80
CA THR A 249 -10.26 -25.55 8.66
C THR A 249 -11.16 -26.48 7.84
N GLN A 250 -12.00 -27.28 8.51
CA GLN A 250 -12.96 -28.17 7.82
C GLN A 250 -13.93 -27.37 6.92
N GLU A 251 -14.23 -26.12 7.28
CA GLU A 251 -15.09 -25.19 6.53
C GLU A 251 -14.39 -24.63 5.27
N THR A 252 -13.07 -24.46 5.29
CA THR A 252 -12.34 -24.10 4.06
C THR A 252 -12.34 -25.23 3.03
N ASP A 253 -12.27 -26.49 3.45
CA ASP A 253 -12.28 -27.63 2.50
C ASP A 253 -13.60 -27.71 1.72
N GLU A 254 -14.74 -27.42 2.36
CA GLU A 254 -16.05 -27.36 1.71
C GLU A 254 -16.18 -26.20 0.72
N PHE A 255 -15.64 -25.02 1.04
CA PHE A 255 -15.56 -23.89 0.10
C PHE A 255 -14.69 -24.22 -1.12
N TRP A 256 -13.61 -24.97 -0.93
CA TRP A 256 -12.73 -25.40 -2.03
C TRP A 256 -13.35 -26.47 -2.91
N ASP A 257 -14.10 -27.40 -2.34
CA ASP A 257 -14.88 -28.37 -3.12
C ASP A 257 -16.05 -27.70 -3.87
N PHE A 258 -16.62 -26.63 -3.30
CA PHE A 258 -17.56 -25.75 -4.00
C PHE A 258 -16.93 -25.03 -5.22
N LEU A 259 -15.69 -24.54 -5.11
CA LEU A 259 -15.01 -23.88 -6.25
C LEU A 259 -14.59 -24.88 -7.34
N LYS A 260 -14.14 -26.09 -6.97
CA LYS A 260 -13.82 -27.17 -7.92
C LYS A 260 -15.04 -27.62 -8.73
N THR A 261 -16.21 -27.68 -8.12
CA THR A 261 -17.46 -28.11 -8.79
C THR A 261 -17.99 -27.12 -9.83
N ARG A 262 -17.46 -25.89 -9.88
CA ARG A 262 -17.89 -24.83 -10.81
C ARG A 262 -16.94 -24.59 -12.00
N ASN A 263 -15.94 -25.44 -12.22
CA ASN A 263 -14.98 -25.34 -13.34
C ASN A 263 -14.30 -23.96 -13.47
N PHE A 264 -13.73 -23.45 -12.37
CA PHE A 264 -12.74 -22.36 -12.44
C PHE A 264 -11.32 -22.88 -12.75
N TYR A 265 -11.20 -24.01 -13.46
CA TYR A 265 -9.95 -24.65 -13.90
C TYR A 265 -9.88 -24.70 -15.41
#